data_AF-A0A970SLP4-F1
#
_entry.id   AF-A0A970SLP4-F1
#
_cell.length_a   1.000
_cell.length_b   1.000
_cell.length_c   1.000
_cell.angle_alpha   90.00
_cell.angle_beta   90.00
_cell.angle_gamma   90.00
#
_symmetry.space_group_name_H-M   'P 1'
#
loop_
_entity.id
_entity.type
_entity.pdbx_description
1 polymer ?
#
loop_
_entity_poly.entity_id
_entity_poly.type
_entity_poly.pdbx_seq_one_letter_code
_entity_poly.pdbx_strand_id
1 'polypeptide(L)'
;MRVIYIAIGLLIAISTGADAAKVEHIKITNLGFSRTLSYVNNIIKTTEIVVAGSEMLAQPSVEFMIDLDYKDEAITLVPSDFNIKGANTVTKDREICTSIELNCRRSDLPLRMYIDYFREERGSFQQKSIVILPCNKAKDAVLKRITIESIRIKNTAVPIAPDGLEFVNETKSSFALIDPKTNRGLCWDLPSKTITPGRNQSLTVYETVDVPVEKGYQTARFTLGAVSGKPEEMFAAYRRMLMDTRFPALARDSKLAALQKRFANYFAVCRNLPYDNSAGIDMEARAVDGKGFIFIFNPSDADAKVKLPLTDPLFASSGQIALSDWTNMESGAKIDAASPAGVEIELPANGYKIMGVNIDG
;
A
#
# COMPACT_ATOMS: atom_id res chain seq x y z
N MET A 1 31.51 5.61 -0.94
CA MET A 1 30.61 6.77 -1.08
C MET A 1 30.46 7.40 0.30
N ARG A 2 30.80 8.69 0.47
CA ARG A 2 30.85 9.34 1.79
C ARG A 2 29.42 9.61 2.29
N VAL A 3 29.06 9.00 3.41
CA VAL A 3 27.77 9.18 4.08
C VAL A 3 27.81 10.52 4.82
N ILE A 4 26.93 11.44 4.45
CA ILE A 4 26.73 12.70 5.17
C ILE A 4 25.44 12.55 5.98
N TYR A 5 25.57 12.39 7.29
CA TYR A 5 24.45 12.45 8.23
C TYR A 5 24.08 13.91 8.46
N ILE A 6 22.98 14.37 7.87
CA ILE A 6 22.40 15.67 8.23
C ILE A 6 21.29 15.39 9.24
N ALA A 7 21.63 15.47 10.54
CA ALA A 7 20.65 15.48 11.61
C ALA A 7 20.01 16.88 11.66
N ILE A 8 18.85 17.05 11.02
CA ILE A 8 18.02 18.24 11.22
C ILE A 8 17.13 17.96 12.42
N GLY A 9 17.51 18.50 13.58
CA GLY A 9 16.69 18.47 14.78
C GLY A 9 15.44 19.33 14.58
N LEU A 10 14.28 18.68 14.47
CA LEU A 10 12.99 19.36 14.61
C LEU A 10 12.73 19.60 16.10
N LEU A 11 12.32 20.82 16.43
CA LEU A 11 11.96 21.23 17.78
C LEU A 11 10.72 20.42 18.24
N ILE A 12 10.95 19.34 18.97
CA ILE A 12 9.95 18.84 19.91
C ILE A 12 9.92 19.91 21.02
N ALA A 13 8.75 20.46 21.32
CA ALA A 13 8.56 21.17 22.59
C ALA A 13 8.71 20.12 23.71
N ILE A 14 9.96 19.86 24.10
CA ILE A 14 10.30 19.09 25.28
C ILE A 14 10.19 20.10 26.41
N SER A 15 9.11 20.04 27.17
CA SER A 15 9.06 20.69 28.47
C SER A 15 10.19 20.10 29.32
N THR A 16 11.28 20.84 29.45
CA THR A 16 12.37 20.50 30.36
C THR A 16 11.93 20.82 31.79
N GLY A 17 11.25 19.86 32.40
CA GLY A 17 10.92 19.84 33.81
C GLY A 17 10.81 18.39 34.25
N ALA A 18 11.39 18.06 35.41
CA ALA A 18 11.30 16.73 36.00
C ALA A 18 9.85 16.22 36.05
N ASP A 19 9.66 14.94 35.73
CA ASP A 19 8.44 14.28 35.23
C ASP A 19 8.08 14.64 33.78
N ALA A 20 8.68 13.88 32.84
CA ALA A 20 8.31 13.85 31.44
C ALA A 20 6.83 13.45 31.30
N ALA A 21 5.95 14.45 31.22
CA ALA A 21 4.56 14.28 30.85
C ALA A 21 4.53 13.46 29.55
N LYS A 22 3.88 12.28 29.61
CA LYS A 22 3.66 11.40 28.47
C LYS A 22 3.12 12.27 27.33
N VAL A 23 3.86 12.40 26.23
CA VAL A 23 3.25 12.75 24.96
C VAL A 23 2.13 11.74 24.79
N GLU A 24 0.87 12.14 24.61
CA GLU A 24 -0.27 11.22 24.43
C GLU A 24 -0.72 11.16 22.97
N HIS A 25 -0.16 12.05 22.14
CA HIS A 25 -0.57 12.25 20.75
C HIS A 25 0.64 12.39 19.81
N ILE A 26 0.60 11.72 18.67
CA ILE A 26 1.53 11.90 17.54
C ILE A 26 0.74 12.39 16.34
N LYS A 27 1.08 13.56 15.82
CA LYS A 27 0.46 14.12 14.63
C LYS A 27 1.37 13.94 13.41
N ILE A 28 0.89 13.19 12.43
CA ILE A 28 1.59 12.88 11.18
C ILE A 28 0.94 13.71 10.08
N THR A 29 1.67 14.70 9.56
CA THR A 29 1.14 15.67 8.59
C THR A 29 1.96 15.68 7.31
N ASN A 30 1.28 15.73 6.18
CA ASN A 30 1.80 16.13 4.87
C ASN A 30 0.88 17.21 4.26
N LEU A 31 1.17 17.66 3.05
CA LEU A 31 0.36 18.68 2.36
C LEU A 31 -1.08 18.21 2.07
N GLY A 32 -1.31 16.90 1.89
CA GLY A 32 -2.64 16.36 1.63
C GLY A 32 -3.54 16.27 2.86
N PHE A 33 -3.02 15.75 3.97
CA PHE A 33 -3.80 15.52 5.19
C PHE A 33 -2.95 15.40 6.45
N SER A 34 -3.62 15.51 7.60
CA SER A 34 -3.06 15.16 8.90
C SER A 34 -3.76 13.97 9.51
N ARG A 35 -2.98 13.06 10.10
CA ARG A 35 -3.41 11.94 10.92
C ARG A 35 -2.97 12.17 12.36
N THR A 36 -3.87 12.03 13.31
CA THR A 36 -3.56 12.14 14.74
C THR A 36 -3.70 10.77 15.39
N LEU A 37 -2.57 10.25 15.90
CA LEU A 37 -2.51 9.04 16.71
C LEU A 37 -2.59 9.44 18.18
N SER A 38 -3.41 8.74 18.95
CA SER A 38 -3.51 8.90 20.40
C SER A 38 -3.19 7.57 21.09
N TYR A 39 -2.51 7.61 22.23
CA TYR A 39 -2.14 6.40 22.96
C TYR A 39 -2.41 6.44 24.47
N VAL A 40 -3.57 6.98 24.81
CA VAL A 40 -4.13 6.96 26.16
C VAL A 40 -4.19 5.53 26.71
N ASN A 41 -3.76 5.35 27.96
CA ASN A 41 -3.70 4.04 28.62
C ASN A 41 -2.90 2.98 27.85
N ASN A 42 -1.87 3.40 27.09
CA ASN A 42 -1.04 2.55 26.22
C ASN A 42 -1.83 1.85 25.11
N ILE A 43 -2.98 2.38 24.69
CA ILE A 43 -3.76 1.85 23.58
C ILE A 43 -3.65 2.82 22.41
N ILE A 44 -2.85 2.46 21.41
CA ILE A 44 -2.69 3.31 20.22
C ILE A 44 -3.92 3.22 19.29
N LYS A 45 -4.41 4.39 18.86
CA LYS A 45 -5.55 4.58 17.95
C LYS A 45 -5.31 5.78 17.05
N THR A 46 -5.69 5.73 15.77
CA THR A 46 -5.91 6.97 15.00
C THR A 46 -7.22 7.55 15.47
N THR A 47 -7.16 8.72 16.10
CA THR A 47 -8.36 9.42 16.58
C THR A 47 -8.87 10.43 15.57
N GLU A 48 -8.04 10.84 14.61
CA GLU A 48 -8.40 11.88 13.65
C GLU A 48 -7.68 11.67 12.32
N ILE A 49 -8.40 11.91 11.22
CA ILE A 49 -7.83 12.09 9.88
C ILE A 49 -8.52 13.31 9.27
N VAL A 50 -7.75 14.36 8.96
CA VAL A 50 -8.27 15.63 8.45
C VAL A 50 -7.73 15.92 7.06
N VAL A 51 -8.64 16.02 6.09
CA VAL A 51 -8.34 16.36 4.69
C VAL A 51 -8.84 17.77 4.41
N ALA A 52 -7.91 18.70 4.15
CA ALA A 52 -8.22 20.12 3.89
C ALA A 52 -9.18 20.78 4.92
N GLY A 53 -9.10 20.37 6.19
CA GLY A 53 -9.95 20.87 7.27
C GLY A 53 -11.24 20.08 7.50
N SER A 54 -11.53 19.07 6.69
CA SER A 54 -12.64 18.15 6.88
C SER A 54 -12.17 16.89 7.61
N GLU A 55 -12.72 16.60 8.79
CA GLU A 55 -12.44 15.35 9.51
C GLU A 55 -13.21 14.18 8.87
N MET A 56 -12.49 13.09 8.57
CA MET A 56 -12.97 11.94 7.79
C MET A 56 -13.47 10.77 8.64
N LEU A 57 -12.94 10.58 9.86
CA LEU A 57 -13.27 9.43 10.69
C LEU A 57 -14.62 9.60 11.40
N ALA A 58 -15.39 8.52 11.48
CA ALA A 58 -16.62 8.45 12.28
C ALA A 58 -16.34 8.12 13.75
N GLN A 59 -15.24 7.43 14.01
CA GLN A 59 -14.79 6.99 15.34
C GLN A 59 -13.28 6.68 15.29
N PRO A 60 -12.59 6.60 16.44
CA PRO A 60 -11.20 6.15 16.48
C PRO A 60 -11.01 4.78 15.82
N SER A 61 -9.91 4.62 15.09
CA SER A 61 -9.53 3.39 14.40
C SER A 61 -8.90 2.36 15.34
N VAL A 62 -8.86 1.12 14.87
CA VAL A 62 -7.94 0.11 15.40
C VAL A 62 -6.68 0.13 14.54
N GLU A 63 -5.54 0.42 15.18
CA GLU A 63 -4.27 0.56 14.46
C GLU A 63 -3.73 -0.75 13.92
N PHE A 64 -3.95 -1.86 14.63
CA PHE A 64 -3.53 -3.18 14.19
C PHE A 64 -4.22 -4.28 14.99
N MET A 65 -4.21 -5.50 14.44
CA MET A 65 -4.49 -6.74 15.16
C MET A 65 -3.57 -7.83 14.61
N ILE A 66 -3.11 -8.75 15.45
CA ILE A 66 -2.26 -9.88 15.03
C ILE A 66 -2.95 -11.17 15.47
N ASP A 67 -3.39 -11.96 14.50
CA ASP A 67 -3.91 -13.30 14.73
C ASP A 67 -2.77 -14.31 14.53
N LEU A 68 -2.62 -15.21 15.49
CA LEU A 68 -1.57 -16.23 15.50
C LEU A 68 -2.10 -17.55 16.06
N ASP A 69 -1.52 -18.65 15.58
CA ASP A 69 -1.66 -19.95 16.22
C ASP A 69 -0.46 -20.16 17.14
N TYR A 70 -0.70 -20.53 18.40
CA TYR A 70 0.35 -20.79 19.37
C TYR A 70 -0.11 -21.81 20.40
N LYS A 71 0.64 -22.91 20.55
CA LYS A 71 0.32 -24.02 21.47
C LYS A 71 -1.11 -24.56 21.27
N ASP A 72 -1.46 -24.82 20.00
CA ASP A 72 -2.76 -25.33 19.58
C ASP A 72 -3.95 -24.40 19.88
N GLU A 73 -3.70 -23.13 20.21
CA GLU A 73 -4.71 -22.10 20.42
C GLU A 73 -4.61 -20.99 19.38
N ALA A 74 -5.76 -20.52 18.91
CA ALA A 74 -5.86 -19.29 18.13
C ALA A 74 -5.88 -18.09 19.09
N ILE A 75 -4.93 -17.17 18.91
CA ILE A 75 -4.75 -15.98 19.73
C ILE A 75 -4.85 -14.75 18.84
N THR A 76 -5.63 -13.76 19.29
CA THR A 76 -5.66 -12.42 18.69
C THR A 76 -5.02 -11.43 19.66
N LEU A 77 -3.93 -10.81 19.23
CA LEU A 77 -3.31 -9.68 19.93
C LEU A 77 -3.87 -8.37 19.38
N VAL A 78 -4.28 -7.49 20.28
CA VAL A 78 -4.84 -6.16 20.00
C VAL A 78 -3.95 -5.06 20.57
N PRO A 79 -4.15 -3.77 20.23
CA PRO A 79 -3.25 -2.70 20.67
C PRO A 79 -3.06 -2.60 22.19
N SER A 80 -4.06 -2.98 22.99
CA SER A 80 -3.97 -2.99 24.46
C SER A 80 -3.03 -4.05 25.03
N ASP A 81 -2.66 -5.06 24.24
CA ASP A 81 -1.71 -6.10 24.65
C ASP A 81 -0.26 -5.63 24.57
N PHE A 82 -0.02 -4.39 24.12
CA PHE A 82 1.31 -3.86 23.91
C PHE A 82 1.63 -2.67 24.82
N ASN A 83 2.92 -2.49 25.08
CA ASN A 83 3.50 -1.29 25.67
C ASN A 83 4.18 -0.50 24.57
N ILE A 84 3.84 0.78 24.45
CA ILE A 84 4.54 1.70 23.56
C ILE A 84 5.85 2.09 24.22
N LYS A 85 6.96 1.84 23.53
CA LYS A 85 8.31 2.12 24.04
C LYS A 85 8.81 3.50 23.63
N GLY A 86 8.40 3.96 22.47
CA GLY A 86 8.71 5.28 21.97
C GLY A 86 8.27 5.46 20.53
N ALA A 87 8.44 6.67 20.04
CA ALA A 87 8.31 7.00 18.63
C ALA A 87 9.57 7.73 18.19
N ASN A 88 10.07 7.39 17.01
CA ASN A 88 11.20 8.05 16.37
C ASN A 88 10.80 8.52 14.98
N THR A 89 11.36 9.64 14.52
CA THR A 89 11.16 10.11 13.15
C THR A 89 12.50 10.29 12.46
N VAL A 90 12.65 9.68 11.29
CA VAL A 90 13.84 9.75 10.45
C VAL A 90 13.47 10.17 9.04
N THR A 91 14.39 10.84 8.36
CA THR A 91 14.21 11.20 6.94
C THR A 91 15.23 10.43 6.11
N LYS A 92 14.78 9.75 5.06
CA LYS A 92 15.60 8.99 4.12
C LYS A 92 14.99 9.09 2.72
N ASP A 93 15.82 9.38 1.71
CA ASP A 93 15.41 9.38 0.30
C ASP A 93 14.15 10.22 -0.01
N ARG A 94 14.01 11.36 0.68
CA ARG A 94 12.85 12.30 0.64
C ARG A 94 11.58 11.82 1.35
N GLU A 95 11.57 10.59 1.84
CA GLU A 95 10.53 10.09 2.73
C GLU A 95 10.88 10.42 4.19
N ILE A 96 9.87 10.83 4.94
CA ILE A 96 9.88 10.90 6.40
C ILE A 96 9.20 9.65 6.92
N CYS A 97 9.92 8.84 7.69
CA CYS A 97 9.40 7.69 8.40
C CYS A 97 9.24 8.03 9.88
N THR A 98 8.01 8.00 10.38
CA THR A 98 7.71 8.01 11.83
C THR A 98 7.44 6.58 12.26
N SER A 99 8.30 6.01 13.11
CA SER A 99 8.23 4.64 13.58
C SER A 99 7.84 4.60 15.05
N ILE A 100 6.84 3.78 15.41
CA ILE A 100 6.38 3.60 16.79
C ILE A 100 6.76 2.19 17.24
N GLU A 101 7.59 2.07 18.27
CA GLU A 101 8.00 0.79 18.84
C GLU A 101 6.98 0.29 19.88
N LEU A 102 6.57 -0.97 19.72
CA LEU A 102 5.66 -1.65 20.62
C LEU A 102 6.24 -2.99 21.09
N ASN A 103 6.08 -3.29 22.39
CA ASN A 103 6.44 -4.58 22.96
C ASN A 103 5.21 -5.24 23.57
N CYS A 104 4.94 -6.48 23.20
CA CYS A 104 3.88 -7.28 23.76
C CYS A 104 4.07 -7.47 25.27
N ARG A 105 2.98 -7.38 26.03
CA ARG A 105 2.94 -7.56 27.49
C ARG A 105 2.95 -9.03 27.89
N ARG A 106 2.50 -9.91 27.00
CA ARG A 106 2.46 -11.34 27.23
C ARG A 106 3.88 -11.90 27.33
N SER A 107 4.21 -12.49 28.48
CA SER A 107 5.56 -13.01 28.74
C SER A 107 5.90 -14.25 27.90
N ASP A 108 4.88 -15.03 27.54
CA ASP A 108 4.97 -16.21 26.67
C ASP A 108 5.05 -15.84 25.18
N LEU A 109 4.65 -14.62 24.81
CA LEU A 109 4.73 -14.06 23.47
C LEU A 109 5.36 -12.66 23.50
N PRO A 110 6.67 -12.53 23.83
CA PRO A 110 7.33 -11.23 24.01
C PRO A 110 7.68 -10.57 22.67
N LEU A 111 6.69 -10.43 21.80
CA LEU A 111 6.83 -9.87 20.47
C LEU A 111 7.27 -8.41 20.54
N ARG A 112 8.20 -8.03 19.67
CA ARG A 112 8.57 -6.65 19.41
C ARG A 112 8.13 -6.28 18.00
N MET A 113 7.50 -5.13 17.85
CA MET A 113 7.02 -4.68 16.56
C MET A 113 7.14 -3.17 16.40
N TYR A 114 7.10 -2.73 15.15
CA TYR A 114 7.02 -1.33 14.76
C TYR A 114 5.77 -1.07 13.93
N ILE A 115 5.16 0.08 14.14
CA ILE A 115 4.22 0.67 13.18
C ILE A 115 4.96 1.83 12.52
N ASP A 116 5.24 1.67 11.23
CA ASP A 116 5.99 2.66 10.45
C ASP A 116 5.03 3.46 9.57
N TYR A 117 5.16 4.78 9.63
CA TYR A 117 4.41 5.72 8.79
C TYR A 117 5.35 6.49 7.88
N PHE A 118 5.23 6.28 6.58
CA PHE A 118 6.03 6.93 5.55
C PHE A 118 5.24 8.06 4.92
N ARG A 119 5.89 9.19 4.64
CA ARG A 119 5.28 10.31 3.92
C ARG A 119 6.33 11.17 3.24
N GLU A 120 5.93 11.87 2.20
CA GLU A 120 6.66 13.05 1.73
C GLU A 120 5.98 14.31 2.25
N GLU A 121 6.73 15.35 2.61
CA GLU A 121 6.15 16.59 3.15
C GLU A 121 5.17 17.25 2.18
N ARG A 122 5.51 17.26 0.89
CA ARG A 122 4.70 17.84 -0.19
C ARG A 122 3.75 16.86 -0.84
N GLY A 123 3.77 15.59 -0.39
CA GLY A 123 2.90 14.55 -0.91
C GLY A 123 1.48 14.66 -0.38
N SER A 124 0.55 14.01 -1.07
CA SER A 124 -0.83 13.81 -0.63
C SER A 124 -1.08 12.44 0.00
N PHE A 125 -0.03 11.62 0.15
CA PHE A 125 -0.11 10.23 0.61
C PHE A 125 0.72 10.01 1.87
N GLN A 126 0.19 9.16 2.75
CA GLN A 126 0.94 8.54 3.83
C GLN A 126 0.82 7.03 3.67
N GLN A 127 1.92 6.32 3.86
CA GLN A 127 1.95 4.87 3.86
C GLN A 127 2.14 4.34 5.27
N LYS A 128 1.62 3.14 5.54
CA LYS A 128 1.74 2.46 6.82
C LYS A 128 2.22 1.03 6.59
N SER A 129 3.18 0.57 7.37
CA SER A 129 3.53 -0.85 7.44
C SER A 129 3.70 -1.31 8.87
N ILE A 130 3.48 -2.60 9.11
CA ILE A 130 3.73 -3.25 10.38
C ILE A 130 4.93 -4.17 10.22
N VAL A 131 5.90 -4.01 11.12
CA VAL A 131 7.12 -4.83 11.18
C VAL A 131 7.12 -5.61 12.48
N ILE A 132 7.05 -6.93 12.41
CA ILE A 132 7.20 -7.85 13.54
C ILE A 132 8.63 -8.38 13.51
N LEU A 133 9.40 -8.12 14.56
CA LEU A 133 10.77 -8.62 14.64
C LEU A 133 10.81 -10.12 14.91
N PRO A 134 11.84 -10.84 14.40
CA PRO A 134 12.13 -12.22 14.78
C PRO A 134 12.09 -12.45 16.29
N CYS A 135 11.35 -13.47 16.74
CA CYS A 135 11.25 -13.78 18.18
C CYS A 135 11.33 -15.28 18.48
N ASN A 136 12.54 -15.75 18.79
CA ASN A 136 12.84 -17.15 19.15
C ASN A 136 12.21 -17.61 20.48
N LYS A 137 11.76 -16.68 21.33
CA LYS A 137 11.08 -17.01 22.60
C LYS A 137 9.63 -17.44 22.40
N ALA A 138 9.00 -17.00 21.31
CA ALA A 138 7.66 -17.39 20.90
C ALA A 138 7.74 -18.58 19.94
N LYS A 139 8.57 -19.57 20.28
CA LYS A 139 8.76 -20.77 19.47
C LYS A 139 7.40 -21.45 19.24
N ASP A 140 7.17 -21.94 18.03
CA ASP A 140 5.91 -22.55 17.57
C ASP A 140 4.74 -21.56 17.37
N ALA A 141 4.93 -20.26 17.61
CA ALA A 141 3.93 -19.26 17.23
C ALA A 141 3.99 -19.02 15.72
N VAL A 142 2.83 -19.12 15.05
CA VAL A 142 2.69 -18.92 13.62
C VAL A 142 1.74 -17.77 13.37
N LEU A 143 2.22 -16.72 12.69
CA LEU A 143 1.38 -15.60 12.25
C LEU A 143 0.38 -16.13 11.22
N LYS A 144 -0.90 -15.81 11.42
CA LYS A 144 -2.00 -16.18 10.51
C LYS A 144 -2.58 -14.97 9.81
N ARG A 145 -2.74 -13.86 10.52
CA ARG A 145 -3.25 -12.63 9.95
C ARG A 145 -2.71 -11.39 10.66
N ILE A 146 -2.42 -10.35 9.89
CA ILE A 146 -2.03 -9.04 10.41
C ILE A 146 -3.01 -8.01 9.83
N THR A 147 -3.87 -7.46 10.67
CA THR A 147 -4.68 -6.30 10.30
C THR A 147 -3.80 -5.05 10.36
N ILE A 148 -3.61 -4.39 9.22
CA ILE A 148 -2.78 -3.18 9.08
C ILE A 148 -3.56 -1.94 9.47
N GLU A 149 -4.86 -1.89 9.16
CA GLU A 149 -5.71 -0.75 9.43
C GLU A 149 -7.16 -1.22 9.56
N SER A 150 -7.88 -0.72 10.56
CA SER A 150 -9.35 -0.82 10.59
C SER A 150 -9.94 0.52 10.97
N ILE A 151 -10.46 1.23 9.96
CA ILE A 151 -11.02 2.57 10.10
C ILE A 151 -12.50 2.57 9.76
N ARG A 152 -13.24 3.51 10.36
CA ARG A 152 -14.63 3.76 10.00
C ARG A 152 -14.77 5.21 9.60
N ILE A 153 -15.30 5.45 8.40
CA ILE A 153 -15.40 6.77 7.80
C ILE A 153 -16.82 7.31 8.00
N LYS A 154 -16.96 8.64 8.04
CA LYS A 154 -18.26 9.31 8.24
C LYS A 154 -19.23 8.95 7.13
N ASN A 155 -20.45 8.55 7.52
CA ASN A 155 -21.57 8.13 6.65
C ASN A 155 -21.91 9.06 5.47
N THR A 156 -21.39 10.29 5.45
CA THR A 156 -21.51 11.22 4.32
C THR A 156 -20.63 10.84 3.13
N ALA A 157 -19.61 10.00 3.30
CA ALA A 157 -18.69 9.65 2.23
C ALA A 157 -19.29 8.60 1.29
N VAL A 158 -19.22 8.85 -0.02
CA VAL A 158 -19.75 7.95 -1.05
C VAL A 158 -18.61 7.11 -1.64
N PRO A 159 -18.81 5.79 -1.75
CA PRO A 159 -17.87 4.89 -2.39
C PRO A 159 -17.67 5.19 -3.88
N ILE A 160 -16.41 5.34 -4.34
CA ILE A 160 -16.04 5.51 -5.75
C ILE A 160 -14.89 4.57 -6.13
N ALA A 161 -15.11 3.76 -7.16
CA ALA A 161 -14.09 2.93 -7.79
C ALA A 161 -13.40 3.67 -8.96
N PRO A 162 -12.12 3.40 -9.25
CA PRO A 162 -11.38 4.04 -10.35
C PRO A 162 -11.95 3.77 -11.75
N ASP A 163 -12.86 2.81 -11.92
CA ASP A 163 -13.43 2.39 -13.21
C ASP A 163 -14.96 2.47 -13.27
N GLY A 164 -15.60 3.02 -12.23
CA GLY A 164 -17.06 3.09 -12.16
C GLY A 164 -17.75 1.75 -11.91
N LEU A 165 -17.01 0.67 -11.63
CA LEU A 165 -17.61 -0.60 -11.21
C LEU A 165 -18.24 -0.44 -9.82
N GLU A 166 -19.45 -0.98 -9.67
CA GLU A 166 -20.20 -0.96 -8.42
C GLU A 166 -19.48 -1.74 -7.32
N PHE A 167 -19.85 -1.43 -6.08
CA PHE A 167 -19.34 -2.09 -4.88
C PHE A 167 -19.69 -3.59 -4.90
N VAL A 168 -18.72 -4.42 -5.29
CA VAL A 168 -18.77 -5.87 -5.04
C VAL A 168 -18.15 -6.13 -3.67
N ASN A 169 -18.68 -7.09 -2.90
CA ASN A 169 -18.32 -7.34 -1.49
C ASN A 169 -16.82 -7.60 -1.21
N GLU A 170 -15.99 -7.74 -2.24
CA GLU A 170 -14.54 -7.89 -2.15
C GLU A 170 -13.87 -7.10 -3.29
N THR A 171 -13.44 -5.86 -3.02
CA THR A 171 -12.67 -5.05 -3.98
C THR A 171 -11.17 -5.26 -3.77
N LYS A 172 -10.46 -5.74 -4.80
CA LYS A 172 -9.06 -6.16 -4.67
C LYS A 172 -7.99 -5.07 -4.87
N SER A 173 -8.30 -3.88 -5.41
CA SER A 173 -7.22 -3.13 -6.09
C SER A 173 -7.05 -1.63 -5.82
N SER A 174 -8.05 -0.85 -5.36
CA SER A 174 -7.90 0.57 -4.94
C SER A 174 -9.26 1.22 -4.81
N PHE A 175 -9.42 2.19 -3.92
CA PHE A 175 -10.74 2.76 -3.64
C PHE A 175 -10.69 4.20 -3.12
N ALA A 176 -11.75 4.99 -3.36
CA ALA A 176 -11.90 6.31 -2.76
C ALA A 176 -13.27 6.47 -2.08
N LEU A 177 -13.28 7.10 -0.91
CA LEU A 177 -14.48 7.58 -0.23
C LEU A 177 -14.48 9.11 -0.23
N ILE A 178 -15.49 9.71 -0.85
CA ILE A 178 -15.58 11.18 -1.00
C ILE A 178 -16.87 11.68 -0.37
N ASP A 179 -16.78 12.70 0.49
CA ASP A 179 -17.93 13.49 0.89
C ASP A 179 -18.39 14.37 -0.30
N PRO A 180 -19.57 14.12 -0.88
CA PRO A 180 -20.05 14.83 -2.06
C PRO A 180 -20.34 16.32 -1.79
N LYS A 181 -20.47 16.73 -0.52
CA LYS A 181 -20.67 18.15 -0.18
C LYS A 181 -19.38 18.94 -0.29
N THR A 182 -18.25 18.31 0.03
CA THR A 182 -16.96 18.99 0.11
C THR A 182 -16.00 18.58 -1.01
N ASN A 183 -16.32 17.53 -1.77
CA ASN A 183 -15.43 16.87 -2.75
C ASN A 183 -14.09 16.48 -2.13
N ARG A 184 -14.11 16.14 -0.83
CA ARG A 184 -12.95 15.72 -0.06
C ARG A 184 -13.13 14.31 0.42
N GLY A 185 -12.03 13.59 0.53
CA GLY A 185 -12.11 12.18 0.81
C GLY A 185 -10.78 11.55 1.12
N LEU A 186 -10.82 10.22 1.21
CA LEU A 186 -9.65 9.39 1.31
C LEU A 186 -9.65 8.42 0.14
N CYS A 187 -8.50 8.25 -0.49
CA CYS A 187 -8.24 7.11 -1.34
C CYS A 187 -7.26 6.19 -0.65
N TRP A 188 -7.31 4.91 -0.98
CA TRP A 188 -6.34 3.98 -0.47
C TRP A 188 -6.02 2.91 -1.49
N ASP A 189 -4.84 2.35 -1.28
CA ASP A 189 -4.28 1.28 -2.07
C ASP A 189 -3.51 0.33 -1.15
N LEU A 190 -3.69 -0.96 -1.39
CA LEU A 190 -2.82 -1.98 -0.83
C LEU A 190 -2.32 -2.83 -2.00
N PRO A 191 -1.04 -2.71 -2.37
CA PRO A 191 -0.43 -3.34 -3.55
C PRO A 191 -0.52 -4.87 -3.65
N SER A 192 -1.24 -5.59 -2.78
CA SER A 192 -1.14 -7.05 -2.78
C SER A 192 -2.28 -7.86 -2.17
N LYS A 193 -3.31 -7.30 -1.52
CA LYS A 193 -4.19 -8.13 -0.67
C LYS A 193 -5.65 -7.68 -0.59
N THR A 194 -6.44 -8.53 0.06
CA THR A 194 -7.86 -8.36 0.31
C THR A 194 -8.13 -7.12 1.15
N ILE A 195 -8.76 -6.14 0.53
CA ILE A 195 -9.46 -5.07 1.24
C ILE A 195 -10.91 -5.56 1.40
N THR A 196 -11.37 -5.69 2.64
CA THR A 196 -12.78 -5.98 2.90
C THR A 196 -13.47 -4.70 3.31
N PRO A 197 -14.18 -4.03 2.39
CA PRO A 197 -15.04 -2.94 2.78
C PRO A 197 -16.26 -3.52 3.51
N GLY A 198 -16.47 -3.10 4.75
CA GLY A 198 -17.56 -3.58 5.59
C GLY A 198 -18.81 -2.73 5.48
N ARG A 199 -19.91 -3.23 6.04
CA ARG A 199 -21.14 -2.45 6.24
C ARG A 199 -20.84 -1.20 7.06
N ASN A 200 -21.49 -0.08 6.73
CA ASN A 200 -21.33 1.23 7.40
C ASN A 200 -19.97 1.92 7.17
N GLN A 201 -19.41 1.82 5.97
CA GLN A 201 -18.19 2.54 5.57
C GLN A 201 -17.00 2.22 6.48
N SER A 202 -16.93 0.98 6.94
CA SER A 202 -15.73 0.44 7.56
C SER A 202 -14.78 -0.08 6.49
N LEU A 203 -13.51 0.19 6.68
CA LEU A 203 -12.42 -0.33 5.88
C LEU A 203 -11.53 -1.13 6.81
N THR A 204 -11.41 -2.44 6.55
CA THR A 204 -10.42 -3.28 7.22
C THR A 204 -9.44 -3.80 6.19
N VAL A 205 -8.17 -3.50 6.43
CA VAL A 205 -7.03 -3.84 5.57
C VAL A 205 -6.19 -4.84 6.34
N TYR A 206 -5.94 -6.00 5.75
CA TYR A 206 -5.20 -7.06 6.43
C TYR A 206 -4.42 -7.93 5.47
N GLU A 207 -3.46 -8.64 6.04
CA GLU A 207 -2.63 -9.61 5.37
C GLU A 207 -2.84 -10.99 5.99
N THR A 208 -3.31 -11.96 5.21
CA THR A 208 -3.20 -13.38 5.61
C THR A 208 -1.79 -13.86 5.31
N VAL A 209 -1.19 -14.55 6.28
CA VAL A 209 0.19 -15.04 6.23
C VAL A 209 0.25 -16.41 6.88
N ASP A 210 1.30 -17.17 6.60
CA ASP A 210 1.60 -18.41 7.33
C ASP A 210 3.10 -18.45 7.60
N VAL A 211 3.51 -17.66 8.60
CA VAL A 211 4.93 -17.38 8.86
C VAL A 211 5.24 -17.61 10.33
N PRO A 212 6.19 -18.50 10.66
CA PRO A 212 6.70 -18.63 12.02
C PRO A 212 7.25 -17.30 12.52
N VAL A 213 6.84 -16.89 13.72
CA VAL A 213 7.25 -15.62 14.34
C VAL A 213 8.78 -15.52 14.48
N GLU A 214 9.49 -16.64 14.56
CA GLU A 214 10.95 -16.70 14.60
C GLU A 214 11.63 -16.07 13.38
N LYS A 215 10.94 -15.99 12.23
CA LYS A 215 11.46 -15.35 11.02
C LYS A 215 11.20 -13.85 10.96
N GLY A 216 10.33 -13.33 11.85
CA GLY A 216 9.76 -12.00 11.72
C GLY A 216 8.89 -11.87 10.48
N TYR A 217 8.26 -10.70 10.33
CA TYR A 217 7.45 -10.39 9.16
C TYR A 217 7.33 -8.89 8.97
N GLN A 218 7.29 -8.42 7.73
CA GLN A 218 6.95 -7.04 7.40
C GLN A 218 5.79 -7.06 6.41
N THR A 219 4.72 -6.35 6.75
CA THR A 219 3.58 -6.18 5.83
C THR A 219 3.98 -5.30 4.65
N ALA A 220 3.21 -5.40 3.56
CA ALA A 220 3.26 -4.40 2.52
C ALA A 220 2.90 -3.02 3.09
N ARG A 221 3.31 -1.97 2.36
CA ARG A 221 2.95 -0.59 2.68
C ARG A 221 1.51 -0.33 2.22
N PHE A 222 0.59 -0.21 3.18
CA PHE A 222 -0.75 0.30 2.96
C PHE A 222 -0.69 1.81 2.72
N THR A 223 -1.22 2.29 1.59
CA THR A 223 -1.22 3.72 1.27
C THR A 223 -2.60 4.31 1.54
N LEU A 224 -2.63 5.43 2.27
CA LEU A 224 -3.78 6.31 2.41
C LEU A 224 -3.45 7.68 1.79
N GLY A 225 -4.30 8.15 0.89
CA GLY A 225 -4.18 9.43 0.18
C GLY A 225 -5.34 10.37 0.49
N ALA A 226 -5.06 11.66 0.55
CA ALA A 226 -6.07 12.70 0.59
C ALA A 226 -6.68 12.90 -0.80
N VAL A 227 -8.01 12.87 -0.90
CA VAL A 227 -8.72 13.29 -2.12
C VAL A 227 -9.24 14.70 -1.93
N SER A 228 -8.89 15.59 -2.85
CA SER A 228 -9.42 16.94 -2.95
C SER A 228 -9.67 17.24 -4.43
N GLY A 229 -10.88 16.96 -4.92
CA GLY A 229 -11.22 17.03 -6.34
C GLY A 229 -11.62 15.67 -6.91
N LYS A 230 -11.22 15.40 -8.16
CA LYS A 230 -11.59 14.17 -8.87
C LYS A 230 -10.74 12.99 -8.38
N PRO A 231 -11.34 11.85 -7.97
CA PRO A 231 -10.57 10.69 -7.52
C PRO A 231 -9.60 10.15 -8.57
N GLU A 232 -9.92 10.26 -9.86
CA GLU A 232 -9.06 9.80 -10.96
C GLU A 232 -7.72 10.55 -11.00
N GLU A 233 -7.75 11.85 -10.73
CA GLU A 233 -6.53 12.67 -10.66
C GLU A 233 -5.67 12.24 -9.48
N MET A 234 -6.28 11.84 -8.37
CA MET A 234 -5.58 11.32 -7.20
C MET A 234 -4.96 9.96 -7.43
N PHE A 235 -5.67 9.02 -8.07
CA PHE A 235 -5.09 7.73 -8.44
C PHE A 235 -3.95 7.90 -9.45
N ALA A 236 -4.07 8.84 -10.39
CA ALA A 236 -2.98 9.17 -11.31
C ALA A 236 -1.76 9.76 -10.57
N ALA A 237 -1.99 10.69 -9.63
CA ALA A 237 -0.93 11.26 -8.80
C ALA A 237 -0.25 10.20 -7.92
N TYR A 238 -1.04 9.28 -7.35
CA TYR A 238 -0.53 8.16 -6.57
C TYR A 238 0.35 7.23 -7.42
N ARG A 239 -0.10 6.86 -8.62
CA ARG A 239 0.67 6.05 -9.56
C ARG A 239 2.00 6.72 -9.90
N ARG A 240 1.98 8.03 -10.16
CA ARG A 240 3.21 8.80 -10.38
C ARG A 240 4.13 8.72 -9.16
N MET A 241 3.62 8.94 -7.95
CA MET A 241 4.40 8.81 -6.71
C MET A 241 5.02 7.41 -6.57
N LEU A 242 4.27 6.34 -6.81
CA LEU A 242 4.81 4.98 -6.77
C LEU A 242 5.90 4.75 -7.81
N MET A 243 5.70 5.22 -9.04
CA MET A 243 6.72 5.12 -10.09
C MET A 243 7.97 5.92 -9.73
N ASP A 244 7.81 7.14 -9.21
CA ASP A 244 8.91 8.01 -8.80
C ASP A 244 9.71 7.43 -7.62
N THR A 245 9.05 6.71 -6.71
CA THR A 245 9.68 6.13 -5.51
C THR A 245 10.25 4.73 -5.76
N ARG A 246 9.53 3.85 -6.45
CA ARG A 246 9.95 2.46 -6.70
C ARG A 246 10.81 2.30 -7.95
N PHE A 247 10.55 3.08 -9.00
CA PHE A 247 11.21 2.98 -10.31
C PHE A 247 11.70 4.34 -10.82
N PRO A 248 12.53 5.07 -10.04
CA PRO A 248 12.90 6.46 -10.33
C PRO A 248 13.61 6.67 -11.67
N ALA A 249 14.30 5.65 -12.19
CA ALA A 249 14.96 5.71 -13.50
C ALA A 249 13.93 5.66 -14.64
N LEU A 250 12.98 4.74 -14.56
CA LEU A 250 11.90 4.59 -15.53
C LEU A 250 10.95 5.79 -15.50
N ALA A 251 10.62 6.30 -14.31
CA ALA A 251 9.75 7.48 -14.17
C ALA A 251 10.33 8.74 -14.83
N ARG A 252 11.67 8.82 -14.94
CA ARG A 252 12.40 9.91 -15.61
C ARG A 252 12.71 9.63 -17.08
N ASP A 253 12.37 8.46 -17.60
CA ASP A 253 12.66 8.12 -19.00
C ASP A 253 11.71 8.87 -19.95
N SER A 254 12.29 9.76 -20.76
CA SER A 254 11.57 10.52 -21.78
C SER A 254 10.83 9.62 -22.79
N LYS A 255 11.31 8.40 -23.05
CA LYS A 255 10.65 7.45 -23.94
C LYS A 255 9.35 6.89 -23.34
N LEU A 256 9.29 6.71 -22.01
CA LEU A 256 8.06 6.31 -21.34
C LEU A 256 7.01 7.41 -21.46
N ALA A 257 7.41 8.67 -21.26
CA ALA A 257 6.52 9.82 -21.42
C ALA A 257 5.99 9.92 -22.88
N ALA A 258 6.85 9.67 -23.87
CA ALA A 258 6.44 9.63 -25.28
C ALA A 258 5.48 8.47 -25.57
N LEU A 259 5.73 7.28 -25.03
CA LEU A 259 4.85 6.11 -25.15
C LEU A 259 3.48 6.37 -24.53
N GLN A 260 3.46 6.91 -23.30
CA GLN A 260 2.23 7.32 -22.60
C GLN A 260 1.43 8.34 -23.40
N LYS A 261 2.09 9.31 -24.02
CA LYS A 261 1.43 10.30 -24.89
C LYS A 261 0.87 9.66 -26.16
N ARG A 262 1.62 8.75 -26.80
CA ARG A 262 1.20 8.03 -28.01
C ARG A 262 -0.03 7.15 -27.76
N PHE A 263 -0.12 6.56 -26.57
CA PHE A 263 -1.17 5.62 -26.19
C PHE A 263 -2.02 6.14 -25.02
N ALA A 264 -2.27 7.45 -24.98
CA ALA A 264 -2.87 8.14 -23.83
C ALA A 264 -4.17 7.49 -23.32
N ASN A 265 -5.04 7.03 -24.22
CA ASN A 265 -6.31 6.41 -23.84
C ASN A 265 -6.13 5.11 -23.04
N TYR A 266 -5.14 4.29 -23.39
CA TYR A 266 -4.85 3.03 -22.70
C TYR A 266 -4.13 3.29 -21.37
N PHE A 267 -3.23 4.28 -21.34
CA PHE A 267 -2.48 4.64 -20.15
C PHE A 267 -3.28 5.40 -19.09
N ALA A 268 -4.26 6.20 -19.52
CA ALA A 268 -5.15 6.96 -18.63
C ALA A 268 -5.98 6.05 -17.71
N VAL A 269 -6.14 4.78 -18.09
CA VAL A 269 -6.94 3.80 -17.37
C VAL A 269 -6.13 2.66 -16.75
N CYS A 270 -4.87 2.47 -17.12
CA CYS A 270 -3.93 1.60 -16.39
C CYS A 270 -3.84 2.09 -14.93
N ARG A 271 -4.68 1.53 -14.08
CA ARG A 271 -4.98 2.01 -12.71
C ARG A 271 -4.89 0.90 -11.66
N ASN A 272 -4.62 -0.34 -12.09
CA ASN A 272 -4.49 -1.45 -11.16
C ASN A 272 -3.04 -1.56 -10.70
N LEU A 273 -2.83 -1.27 -9.42
CA LEU A 273 -1.62 -1.62 -8.67
C LEU A 273 -1.73 -3.08 -8.19
N PRO A 274 -0.63 -3.71 -7.74
CA PRO A 274 -0.21 -5.00 -8.26
C PRO A 274 -1.24 -6.12 -8.29
N TYR A 275 -1.30 -6.74 -9.46
CA TYR A 275 -2.18 -7.85 -9.75
C TYR A 275 -1.75 -9.17 -9.08
N ASP A 276 -0.47 -9.35 -8.74
CA ASP A 276 0.03 -10.60 -8.14
C ASP A 276 1.36 -10.40 -7.41
N ASN A 277 1.37 -10.44 -6.08
CA ASN A 277 2.59 -10.36 -5.28
C ASN A 277 3.16 -11.72 -4.85
N SER A 278 2.59 -12.84 -5.31
CA SER A 278 2.93 -14.19 -4.81
C SER A 278 4.39 -14.58 -5.04
N ALA A 279 5.05 -13.95 -6.02
CA ALA A 279 6.48 -14.07 -6.31
C ALA A 279 7.28 -12.79 -6.00
N GLY A 280 6.69 -11.80 -5.31
CA GLY A 280 7.31 -10.50 -5.08
C GLY A 280 7.43 -9.64 -6.35
N ILE A 281 6.59 -9.89 -7.36
CA ILE A 281 6.51 -9.13 -8.61
C ILE A 281 5.40 -8.07 -8.49
N ASP A 282 5.63 -6.86 -8.99
CA ASP A 282 4.59 -5.84 -9.10
C ASP A 282 4.03 -5.84 -10.54
N MET A 283 2.72 -5.91 -10.75
CA MET A 283 2.13 -5.92 -12.09
C MET A 283 0.91 -5.00 -12.24
N GLU A 284 0.91 -4.11 -13.23
CA GLU A 284 -0.23 -3.26 -13.55
C GLU A 284 -0.83 -3.64 -14.90
N ALA A 285 -2.14 -3.79 -14.98
CA ALA A 285 -2.79 -4.39 -16.14
C ALA A 285 -4.13 -3.70 -16.44
N ARG A 286 -4.34 -3.31 -17.71
CA ARG A 286 -5.69 -3.00 -18.21
C ARG A 286 -5.80 -3.08 -19.73
N ALA A 287 -6.97 -3.53 -20.21
CA ALA A 287 -7.42 -3.39 -21.59
C ALA A 287 -8.66 -2.48 -21.70
N VAL A 288 -8.75 -1.75 -22.81
CA VAL A 288 -9.91 -0.96 -23.28
C VAL A 288 -10.18 -1.41 -24.71
N ASP A 289 -11.41 -1.83 -24.99
CA ASP A 289 -11.82 -2.31 -26.31
C ASP A 289 -10.87 -3.41 -26.86
N GLY A 290 -10.47 -4.35 -25.99
CA GLY A 290 -9.56 -5.43 -26.33
C GLY A 290 -8.08 -5.05 -26.42
N LYS A 291 -7.70 -3.77 -26.22
CA LYS A 291 -6.31 -3.31 -26.35
C LYS A 291 -5.79 -2.68 -25.08
N GLY A 292 -4.53 -2.91 -24.74
CA GLY A 292 -4.01 -2.46 -23.46
C GLY A 292 -2.53 -2.65 -23.25
N PHE A 293 -2.12 -2.39 -22.01
CA PHE A 293 -0.76 -2.63 -21.56
C PHE A 293 -0.75 -3.39 -20.23
N ILE A 294 0.29 -4.21 -20.06
CA ILE A 294 0.68 -4.83 -18.80
C ILE A 294 2.08 -4.31 -18.45
N PHE A 295 2.20 -3.61 -17.33
CA PHE A 295 3.48 -3.26 -16.72
C PHE A 295 3.84 -4.32 -15.72
N ILE A 296 5.10 -4.75 -15.73
CA ILE A 296 5.58 -5.80 -14.86
C ILE A 296 6.91 -5.35 -14.29
N PHE A 297 7.10 -5.47 -12.99
CA PHE A 297 8.30 -5.05 -12.31
C PHE A 297 8.78 -6.13 -11.35
N ASN A 298 10.08 -6.38 -11.37
CA ASN A 298 10.74 -7.26 -10.44
C ASN A 298 11.57 -6.42 -9.46
N PRO A 299 11.05 -6.14 -8.25
CA PRO A 299 11.77 -5.40 -7.21
C PRO A 299 12.82 -6.25 -6.47
N SER A 300 13.00 -7.52 -6.83
CA SER A 300 13.96 -8.39 -6.15
C SER A 300 15.36 -8.27 -6.75
N ASP A 301 16.37 -8.59 -5.94
CA ASP A 301 17.77 -8.67 -6.37
C ASP A 301 18.10 -9.96 -7.16
N ALA A 302 17.08 -10.74 -7.52
CA ALA A 302 17.20 -11.97 -8.29
C ALA A 302 16.33 -11.91 -9.53
N ASP A 303 16.73 -12.64 -10.58
CA ASP A 303 15.89 -12.81 -11.76
C ASP A 303 14.63 -13.63 -11.41
N ALA A 304 13.54 -13.35 -12.10
CA ALA A 304 12.25 -14.00 -11.86
C ALA A 304 11.56 -14.39 -13.16
N LYS A 305 10.72 -15.42 -13.07
CA LYS A 305 9.76 -15.80 -14.11
C LYS A 305 8.36 -15.53 -13.60
N VAL A 306 7.59 -14.76 -14.36
CA VAL A 306 6.20 -14.45 -14.02
C VAL A 306 5.27 -14.99 -15.09
N LYS A 307 4.19 -15.61 -14.65
CA LYS A 307 3.10 -16.00 -15.54
C LYS A 307 2.13 -14.83 -15.70
N LEU A 308 1.87 -14.41 -16.93
CA LEU A 308 0.93 -13.32 -17.18
C LEU A 308 -0.51 -13.76 -16.84
N PRO A 309 -1.29 -12.91 -16.15
CA PRO A 309 -2.64 -13.22 -15.70
C PRO A 309 -3.67 -12.98 -16.81
N LEU A 310 -3.47 -13.60 -17.96
CA LEU A 310 -4.31 -13.40 -19.15
C LEU A 310 -5.73 -13.96 -18.97
N THR A 311 -5.97 -14.71 -17.90
CA THR A 311 -7.29 -15.27 -17.53
C THR A 311 -8.11 -14.32 -16.65
N ASP A 312 -7.59 -13.16 -16.26
CA ASP A 312 -8.35 -12.20 -15.46
C ASP A 312 -9.54 -11.64 -16.25
N PRO A 313 -10.72 -11.40 -15.63
CA PRO A 313 -11.85 -10.72 -16.28
C PRO A 313 -11.51 -9.42 -17.02
N LEU A 314 -10.46 -8.70 -16.60
CA LEU A 314 -9.93 -7.51 -17.29
C LEU A 314 -9.35 -7.81 -18.68
N PHE A 315 -9.02 -9.07 -18.96
CA PHE A 315 -8.51 -9.59 -20.22
C PHE A 315 -9.34 -10.74 -20.80
N ALA A 316 -10.26 -11.32 -20.03
CA ALA A 316 -11.08 -12.46 -20.41
C ALA A 316 -12.19 -12.02 -21.37
N SER A 317 -11.83 -11.85 -22.63
CA SER A 317 -12.76 -11.94 -23.75
C SER A 317 -12.45 -13.22 -24.53
N SER A 318 -13.45 -13.79 -25.21
CA SER A 318 -13.41 -15.10 -25.88
C SER A 318 -12.52 -15.14 -27.14
N GLY A 319 -11.53 -14.26 -27.23
CA GLY A 319 -10.68 -14.02 -28.40
C GLY A 319 -9.23 -14.48 -28.22
N GLN A 320 -8.48 -14.48 -29.32
CA GLN A 320 -7.05 -14.79 -29.29
C GLN A 320 -6.27 -13.58 -28.76
N ILE A 321 -5.38 -13.80 -27.79
CA ILE A 321 -4.56 -12.75 -27.20
C ILE A 321 -3.21 -12.67 -27.93
N ALA A 322 -2.98 -11.55 -28.60
CA ALA A 322 -1.68 -11.18 -29.17
C ALA A 322 -0.91 -10.32 -28.17
N LEU A 323 0.35 -10.69 -27.92
CA LEU A 323 1.26 -9.96 -27.02
C LEU A 323 2.41 -9.33 -27.80
N SER A 324 2.89 -8.19 -27.29
CA SER A 324 4.07 -7.52 -27.81
C SER A 324 4.92 -6.94 -26.67
N ASP A 325 6.24 -7.00 -26.79
CA ASP A 325 7.18 -6.39 -25.85
C ASP A 325 7.49 -4.95 -26.26
N TRP A 326 7.07 -3.99 -25.43
CA TRP A 326 7.28 -2.55 -25.55
C TRP A 326 8.32 -2.02 -24.56
N THR A 327 9.13 -2.87 -23.96
CA THR A 327 10.10 -2.46 -22.93
C THR A 327 11.14 -1.46 -23.47
N ASN A 328 11.48 -1.53 -24.76
CA ASN A 328 12.34 -0.53 -25.42
C ASN A 328 11.64 0.81 -25.70
N MET A 329 10.31 0.87 -25.53
CA MET A 329 9.42 2.03 -25.70
C MET A 329 9.39 2.66 -27.10
N GLU A 330 10.02 2.03 -28.10
CA GLU A 330 10.06 2.50 -29.50
C GLU A 330 9.04 1.76 -30.36
N SER A 331 8.99 0.42 -30.22
CA SER A 331 8.10 -0.45 -30.98
C SER A 331 7.83 -1.76 -30.24
N GLY A 332 6.60 -2.27 -30.33
CA GLY A 332 6.24 -3.58 -29.80
C GLY A 332 6.86 -4.72 -30.60
N ALA A 333 7.84 -5.43 -30.03
CA ALA A 333 8.34 -6.68 -30.61
C ALA A 333 7.30 -7.79 -30.39
N LYS A 334 6.84 -8.45 -31.45
CA LYS A 334 5.81 -9.49 -31.34
C LYS A 334 6.31 -10.63 -30.46
N ILE A 335 5.47 -11.08 -29.55
CA ILE A 335 5.66 -12.32 -28.81
C ILE A 335 4.72 -13.35 -29.42
N ASP A 336 5.20 -14.58 -29.59
CA ASP A 336 4.39 -15.66 -30.15
C ASP A 336 3.08 -15.81 -29.36
N ALA A 337 2.02 -16.22 -30.08
CA ALA A 337 0.65 -16.19 -29.56
C ALA A 337 0.55 -16.88 -28.19
N ALA A 338 0.03 -16.14 -27.22
CA ALA A 338 -0.20 -16.63 -25.89
C ALA A 338 -1.34 -17.65 -25.90
N SER A 339 -1.08 -18.89 -25.48
CA SER A 339 -2.20 -19.78 -25.15
C SER A 339 -2.93 -19.24 -23.90
N PRO A 340 -4.24 -19.49 -23.74
CA PRO A 340 -4.99 -19.14 -22.53
C PRO A 340 -4.40 -19.75 -21.25
N ALA A 341 -3.54 -20.77 -21.38
CA ALA A 341 -2.83 -21.37 -20.26
C ALA A 341 -1.76 -20.44 -19.65
N GLY A 342 -1.52 -19.25 -20.22
CA GLY A 342 -0.62 -18.21 -19.72
C GLY A 342 0.73 -18.20 -20.42
N VAL A 343 1.33 -17.01 -20.56
CA VAL A 343 2.69 -16.82 -21.07
C VAL A 343 3.60 -16.50 -19.90
N GLU A 344 4.74 -17.18 -19.82
CA GLU A 344 5.79 -16.84 -18.87
C GLU A 344 6.73 -15.78 -19.46
N ILE A 345 7.00 -14.75 -18.68
CA ILE A 345 7.91 -13.67 -19.02
C ILE A 345 9.07 -13.69 -18.05
N GLU A 346 10.29 -13.62 -18.59
CA GLU A 346 11.51 -13.45 -17.80
C GLU A 346 11.69 -11.97 -17.43
N LEU A 347 11.95 -11.72 -16.15
CA LEU A 347 12.21 -10.41 -15.59
C LEU A 347 13.59 -10.40 -14.92
N PRO A 348 14.49 -9.49 -15.32
CA PRO A 348 15.77 -9.36 -14.64
C PRO A 348 15.58 -8.82 -13.22
N ALA A 349 16.56 -9.07 -12.35
CA ALA A 349 16.67 -8.46 -11.03
C ALA A 349 16.54 -6.93 -11.12
N ASN A 350 15.74 -6.33 -10.25
CA ASN A 350 15.44 -4.90 -10.24
C ASN A 350 14.96 -4.35 -11.62
N GLY A 351 14.33 -5.22 -12.41
CA GLY A 351 13.96 -4.98 -13.80
C GLY A 351 12.48 -4.71 -14.02
N TYR A 352 12.12 -4.41 -15.26
CA TYR A 352 10.72 -4.26 -15.68
C TYR A 352 10.49 -4.70 -17.12
N LYS A 353 9.23 -4.99 -17.44
CA LYS A 353 8.71 -5.24 -18.79
C LYS A 353 7.46 -4.41 -19.02
N ILE A 354 7.28 -3.94 -20.26
CA ILE A 354 6.05 -3.29 -20.71
C ILE A 354 5.47 -4.13 -21.84
N MET A 355 4.33 -4.77 -21.61
CA MET A 355 3.69 -5.66 -22.58
C MET A 355 2.49 -4.97 -23.20
N GLY A 356 2.41 -4.89 -24.52
CA GLY A 356 1.19 -4.53 -25.23
C GLY A 356 0.31 -5.75 -25.39
N VAL A 357 -0.98 -5.59 -25.12
CA VAL A 357 -2.01 -6.64 -25.26
C VAL A 357 -2.99 -6.20 -26.34
N ASN A 358 -3.30 -7.11 -27.26
CA ASN A 358 -4.39 -6.97 -28.21
C ASN A 358 -5.21 -8.26 -28.22
N ILE A 359 -6.50 -8.15 -27.98
CA ILE A 359 -7.43 -9.28 -27.96
C ILE A 359 -8.25 -9.19 -29.23
N ASP A 360 -7.97 -10.09 -30.16
CA ASP A 360 -8.67 -10.17 -31.44
C ASP A 360 -10.00 -10.90 -31.20
N GLY A 361 -11.11 -10.21 -31.44
CA GLY A 361 -12.48 -10.71 -31.32
C GLY A 361 -13.00 -11.38 -32.57
#